data_AF-A0A2G6NWU3-F1
#
_entry.id   AF-A0A2G6NWU3-F1
#
_cell.length_a   1.000
_cell.length_b   1.000
_cell.length_c   1.000
_cell.angle_alpha   90.00
_cell.angle_beta   90.00
_cell.angle_gamma   90.00
#
_symmetry.space_group_name_H-M   'P 1'
#
loop_
_entity.id
_entity.type
_entity.pdbx_description
1 polymer ?
#
loop_
_entity_poly.entity_id
_entity_poly.type
_entity_poly.pdbx_seq_one_letter_code
_entity_poly.pdbx_strand_id
1 'polypeptide(L)'
;MCDDLAMIYVGAKHGFSAMLGAFLMDAIDTYDKYLLNLTWGGFDTWLAGRIQKHFTETTGQPLVWDDAIFDLIHFAAKRNDPPINLSSSHRRLIQVERGSAEPTILNHWRFLQGEPVYDIKLGFSRVPARDFYRVAHARCRAAGFEVREPVFIKGSVQSR
;
A
#
# COMPACT_ATOMS: atom_id res chain seq x y z
N MET A 1 10.91 1.77 1.79
CA MET A 1 9.47 1.78 2.11
C MET A 1 8.78 0.64 1.39
N CYS A 2 7.70 0.07 1.95
CA CYS A 2 6.89 -1.00 1.35
C CYS A 2 5.52 -0.43 0.98
N ASP A 3 5.19 -0.39 -0.31
CA ASP A 3 3.97 0.28 -0.79
C ASP A 3 2.72 -0.48 -0.36
N ASP A 4 2.75 -1.82 -0.30
CA ASP A 4 1.67 -2.63 0.30
C ASP A 4 1.31 -2.19 1.73
N LEU A 5 2.31 -1.95 2.58
CA LEU A 5 2.10 -1.45 3.95
C LEU A 5 1.65 0.01 3.95
N ALA A 6 2.16 0.84 3.04
CA ALA A 6 1.71 2.22 2.90
C ALA A 6 0.21 2.29 2.54
N MET A 7 -0.24 1.45 1.61
CA MET A 7 -1.66 1.33 1.25
C MET A 7 -2.50 0.83 2.42
N ILE A 8 -2.04 -0.17 3.17
CA ILE A 8 -2.73 -0.64 4.37
C ILE A 8 -2.88 0.48 5.41
N TYR A 9 -1.83 1.26 5.67
CA TYR A 9 -1.90 2.40 6.60
C TYR A 9 -2.93 3.43 6.15
N VAL A 10 -2.85 3.85 4.89
CA VAL A 10 -3.79 4.84 4.33
C VAL A 10 -5.22 4.30 4.37
N GLY A 11 -5.43 3.03 4.03
CA GLY A 11 -6.74 2.37 4.08
C GLY A 11 -7.29 2.25 5.50
N ALA A 12 -6.45 1.90 6.48
CA ALA A 12 -6.84 1.81 7.89
C ALA A 12 -7.24 3.19 8.46
N LYS A 13 -6.51 4.24 8.08
CA LYS A 13 -6.69 5.60 8.62
C LYS A 13 -7.80 6.39 7.92
N HIS A 14 -7.97 6.20 6.61
CA HIS A 14 -8.80 7.07 5.77
C HIS A 14 -9.81 6.31 4.90
N GLY A 15 -9.84 4.97 4.96
CA GLY A 15 -10.78 4.14 4.23
C GLY A 15 -10.37 3.83 2.78
N PHE A 16 -11.25 3.08 2.10
CA PHE A 16 -10.95 2.50 0.78
C PHE A 16 -10.64 3.53 -0.31
N SER A 17 -11.38 4.63 -0.36
CA SER A 17 -11.15 5.68 -1.37
C SER A 17 -9.74 6.28 -1.28
N ALA A 18 -9.25 6.50 -0.07
CA ALA A 18 -7.89 6.99 0.15
C ALA A 18 -6.84 5.94 -0.22
N MET A 19 -7.10 4.66 0.07
CA MET A 19 -6.24 3.55 -0.33
C MET A 19 -6.13 3.44 -1.87
N LEU A 20 -7.24 3.62 -2.59
CA LEU A 20 -7.24 3.71 -4.06
C LEU A 20 -6.48 4.93 -4.57
N GLY A 21 -6.57 6.07 -3.87
CA GLY A 21 -5.77 7.26 -4.17
C GLY A 21 -4.27 7.00 -4.03
N ALA A 22 -3.84 6.37 -2.93
CA ALA A 22 -2.45 5.97 -2.72
C ALA A 22 -1.96 4.99 -3.80
N PHE A 23 -2.80 4.03 -4.18
CA PHE A 23 -2.54 3.11 -5.28
C PHE A 23 -2.34 3.84 -6.62
N LEU A 24 -3.19 4.83 -6.92
CA LEU A 24 -3.08 5.63 -8.15
C LEU A 24 -1.79 6.47 -8.16
N MET A 25 -1.39 7.03 -7.02
CA MET A 25 -0.14 7.80 -6.92
C MET A 25 1.10 6.92 -7.14
N ASP A 26 1.13 5.71 -6.58
CA ASP A 26 2.18 4.71 -6.86
C ASP A 26 2.23 4.32 -8.35
N ALA A 27 1.07 4.28 -9.02
CA ALA A 27 0.98 4.11 -10.47
C ALA A 27 1.77 5.17 -11.20
N ILE A 28 1.46 6.43 -10.87
CA ILE A 28 1.99 7.59 -11.55
C ILE A 28 3.52 7.63 -11.35
N ASP A 29 4.02 7.48 -10.12
CA ASP A 29 5.47 7.38 -9.86
C ASP A 29 6.12 6.22 -10.63
N THR A 30 5.43 5.08 -10.72
CA THR A 30 5.93 3.94 -11.51
C THR A 30 6.02 4.26 -13.00
N TYR A 31 5.03 4.95 -13.58
CA TYR A 31 5.01 5.32 -14.99
C TYR A 31 5.97 6.47 -15.32
N ASP A 32 6.13 7.43 -14.42
CA ASP A 32 7.05 8.56 -14.58
C ASP A 32 8.49 8.10 -14.82
N LYS A 33 8.90 6.97 -14.24
CA LYS A 33 10.23 6.34 -14.46
C LYS A 33 10.48 5.94 -15.92
N TYR A 34 9.44 5.83 -16.75
CA TYR A 34 9.53 5.45 -18.15
C TYR A 34 9.33 6.62 -19.12
N LEU A 35 9.14 7.84 -18.63
CA LEU A 35 9.02 9.03 -19.48
C LEU A 35 10.41 9.53 -19.91
N LEU A 36 10.55 9.86 -21.21
CA LEU A 36 11.80 10.37 -21.79
C LEU A 36 12.20 11.75 -21.24
N ASN A 37 11.21 12.57 -20.91
CA ASN A 37 11.39 13.91 -20.33
C ASN A 37 10.96 13.87 -18.87
N LEU A 38 11.91 13.65 -17.98
CA LEU A 38 11.68 13.64 -16.54
C LEU A 38 11.56 15.08 -16.03
N THR A 39 10.45 15.39 -15.36
CA THR A 39 10.38 16.58 -14.50
C THR A 39 11.20 16.30 -13.25
N TRP A 40 12.14 17.19 -12.90
CA TRP A 40 12.96 17.02 -11.70
C TRP A 40 12.05 17.01 -10.46
N GLY A 41 12.11 15.92 -9.68
CA GLY A 41 11.22 15.67 -8.55
C GLY A 41 10.02 14.76 -8.85
N GLY A 42 9.69 14.46 -10.11
CA GLY A 42 8.52 13.63 -10.47
C GLY A 42 7.20 14.41 -10.45
N PHE A 43 6.20 13.91 -11.19
CA PHE A 43 4.87 14.52 -11.23
C PHE A 43 4.14 14.37 -9.90
N ASP A 44 4.40 13.26 -9.18
CA ASP A 44 3.86 12.98 -7.85
C ASP A 44 4.25 14.03 -6.81
N THR A 45 5.53 14.41 -6.73
CA THR A 45 6.03 15.44 -5.81
C THR A 45 5.47 16.81 -6.19
N TRP A 46 5.44 17.14 -7.48
CA TRP A 46 4.85 18.39 -7.96
C TRP A 46 3.37 18.49 -7.59
N LEU A 47 2.61 17.41 -7.81
CA LEU A 47 1.18 17.36 -7.51
C LEU A 47 0.93 17.45 -6.00
N ALA A 48 1.68 16.70 -5.19
CA ALA A 48 1.60 16.76 -3.73
C ALA A 48 1.87 18.18 -3.22
N GLY A 49 2.92 18.84 -3.72
CA GLY A 49 3.24 20.23 -3.37
C GLY A 49 2.15 21.22 -3.77
N ARG A 50 1.53 21.03 -4.94
CA ARG A 50 0.41 21.86 -5.42
C ARG A 50 -0.84 21.72 -4.54
N ILE A 51 -1.18 20.49 -4.16
CA ILE A 51 -2.32 20.22 -3.26
C ILE A 51 -2.05 20.83 -1.88
N GLN A 52 -0.88 20.58 -1.31
CA GLN A 52 -0.48 21.11 -0.01
C GLN A 52 -0.56 22.63 0.02
N LYS A 53 0.03 23.29 -0.99
CA LYS A 53 -0.01 24.75 -1.13
C LYS A 53 -1.44 25.29 -1.21
N HIS A 54 -2.28 24.67 -2.03
CA HIS A 54 -3.68 25.09 -2.17
C HIS A 54 -4.45 25.05 -0.84
N PHE A 55 -4.28 23.99 -0.05
CA PHE A 55 -4.92 23.90 1.27
C PHE A 55 -4.37 24.93 2.25
N THR A 56 -3.06 25.14 2.29
CA THR A 56 -2.46 26.18 3.13
C THR A 56 -2.98 27.57 2.78
N GLU A 57 -3.10 27.89 1.48
CA GLU A 57 -3.58 29.20 1.02
C GLU A 57 -5.08 29.42 1.28
N THR A 58 -5.89 28.36 1.20
CA THR A 58 -7.36 28.46 1.31
C THR A 58 -7.89 28.28 2.74
N THR A 59 -7.22 27.45 3.55
CA THR A 59 -7.66 27.10 4.91
C THR A 59 -6.73 27.62 6.00
N GLY A 60 -5.56 28.16 5.64
CA GLY A 60 -4.53 28.57 6.58
C GLY A 60 -3.74 27.42 7.20
N GLN A 61 -4.02 26.18 6.80
CA GLN A 61 -3.37 24.97 7.33
C GLN A 61 -2.99 23.99 6.20
N PRO A 62 -1.90 23.24 6.38
CA PRO A 62 -1.56 22.17 5.44
C PRO A 62 -2.65 21.09 5.41
N LEU A 63 -2.79 20.42 4.26
CA LEU A 63 -3.68 19.26 4.16
C LEU A 63 -3.18 18.11 5.04
N VAL A 64 -1.87 17.87 5.05
CA VAL A 64 -1.21 16.82 5.84
C VAL A 64 -0.01 17.41 6.56
N TRP A 65 0.11 17.14 7.87
CA TRP A 65 1.26 17.56 8.69
C TRP A 65 2.42 16.57 8.59
N ASP A 66 3.64 17.04 8.84
CA ASP A 66 4.87 16.24 8.78
C ASP A 66 4.80 14.98 9.65
N ASP A 67 4.22 15.08 10.86
CA ASP A 67 4.06 13.93 11.77
C ASP A 67 3.27 12.79 11.11
N ALA A 68 2.20 13.11 10.35
CA ALA A 68 1.42 12.10 9.66
C ALA A 68 2.21 11.44 8.51
N ILE A 69 3.13 12.18 7.89
CA ILE A 69 4.06 11.65 6.88
C ILE A 69 5.08 10.72 7.56
N PHE A 70 5.64 11.12 8.70
CA PHE A 70 6.57 10.29 9.47
C PHE A 70 5.92 9.01 9.99
N ASP A 71 4.69 9.06 10.48
CA ASP A 71 3.93 7.89 10.90
C ASP A 71 3.78 6.89 9.75
N LEU A 72 3.41 7.38 8.56
CA LEU A 72 3.30 6.55 7.36
C LEU A 72 4.65 5.92 6.99
N ILE A 73 5.73 6.71 6.98
CA ILE A 73 7.08 6.22 6.67
C ILE A 73 7.51 5.15 7.67
N HIS A 74 7.28 5.38 8.96
CA HIS A 74 7.64 4.45 10.02
C HIS A 74 6.83 3.15 9.89
N PHE A 75 5.52 3.26 9.66
CA PHE A 75 4.65 2.12 9.43
C PHE A 75 5.06 1.32 8.20
N ALA A 76 5.45 1.98 7.11
CA ALA A 76 5.79 1.35 5.84
C ALA A 76 7.30 1.04 5.69
N ALA A 77 8.12 1.31 6.70
CA ALA A 77 9.56 1.08 6.63
C ALA A 77 9.86 -0.41 6.38
N LYS A 78 10.72 -0.71 5.39
CA LYS A 78 11.21 -2.09 5.22
C LYS A 78 12.08 -2.40 6.42
N ARG A 79 11.77 -3.47 7.14
CA ARG A 79 12.65 -3.97 8.21
C ARG A 79 13.83 -4.63 7.49
N ASN A 80 15.02 -4.04 7.60
CA ASN A 80 16.22 -4.59 6.97
C ASN A 80 16.77 -5.81 7.73
N ASP A 81 16.19 -6.14 8.89
CA ASP A 81 16.60 -7.28 9.72
C ASP A 81 15.42 -8.01 10.41
N PRO A 82 15.13 -9.27 10.03
CA PRO A 82 15.72 -9.97 8.87
C PRO A 82 15.27 -9.29 7.56
N PRO A 83 16.03 -9.40 6.47
CA PRO A 83 15.69 -8.77 5.19
C PRO A 83 14.40 -9.38 4.64
N ILE A 84 13.28 -8.69 4.83
CA ILE A 84 12.02 -9.06 4.16
C ILE A 84 11.97 -8.27 2.86
N ASN A 85 12.01 -8.98 1.74
CA ASN A 85 11.97 -8.39 0.40
C ASN A 85 10.55 -7.94 0.05
N LEU A 86 10.06 -6.96 0.80
CA LEU A 86 8.76 -6.32 0.68
C LEU A 86 8.88 -5.20 -0.35
N SER A 87 8.70 -5.54 -1.61
CA SER A 87 8.56 -4.54 -2.67
C SER A 87 7.36 -4.93 -3.51
N SER A 88 6.35 -4.07 -3.55
CA SER A 88 5.28 -4.14 -4.53
C SER A 88 5.77 -3.56 -5.85
N SER A 89 5.16 -4.00 -6.93
CA SER A 89 5.10 -3.23 -8.16
C SER A 89 3.63 -3.06 -8.49
N HIS A 90 3.32 -1.87 -8.99
CA HIS A 90 2.03 -1.51 -9.53
C HIS A 90 1.38 -2.61 -10.38
N ARG A 91 2.17 -3.34 -11.19
CA ARG A 91 1.70 -4.43 -12.06
C ARG A 91 0.94 -5.52 -11.30
N ARG A 92 1.34 -5.87 -10.07
CA ARG A 92 0.72 -6.95 -9.26
C ARG A 92 -0.45 -6.49 -8.38
N LEU A 93 -0.68 -5.18 -8.29
CA LEU A 93 -1.81 -4.64 -7.53
C LEU A 93 -3.14 -4.79 -8.29
N ILE A 94 -3.10 -4.71 -9.62
CA ILE A 94 -4.25 -4.84 -10.52
C ILE A 94 -4.32 -6.16 -11.29
N GLN A 95 -3.29 -7.00 -11.22
CA GLN A 95 -3.24 -8.20 -12.05
C GLN A 95 -4.27 -9.25 -11.63
N VAL A 96 -5.29 -9.42 -12.46
CA VAL A 96 -6.13 -10.62 -12.49
C VAL A 96 -5.50 -11.57 -13.53
N GLU A 97 -4.47 -12.31 -13.14
CA GLU A 97 -3.93 -13.38 -13.98
C GLU A 97 -4.89 -14.58 -14.00
N ARG A 98 -4.84 -15.39 -15.05
CA ARG A 98 -5.57 -16.67 -15.10
C ARG A 98 -5.08 -17.55 -13.94
N GLY A 99 -5.97 -17.87 -13.00
CA GLY A 99 -5.61 -18.58 -11.75
C GLY A 99 -5.25 -17.68 -10.57
N SER A 100 -5.28 -16.35 -10.73
CA SER A 100 -5.24 -15.41 -9.59
C SER A 100 -6.57 -15.45 -8.85
N ALA A 101 -6.51 -15.63 -7.53
CA ALA A 101 -7.72 -15.67 -6.71
C ALA A 101 -8.36 -14.28 -6.55
N GLU A 102 -7.53 -13.24 -6.43
CA GLU A 102 -7.97 -11.86 -6.20
C GLU A 102 -6.83 -10.86 -6.47
N PRO A 103 -7.11 -9.64 -6.97
CA PRO A 103 -6.14 -8.55 -6.97
C PRO A 103 -5.57 -8.28 -5.57
N THR A 104 -4.27 -8.03 -5.50
CA THR A 104 -3.58 -7.78 -4.22
C THR A 104 -4.21 -6.63 -3.42
N ILE A 105 -4.63 -5.55 -4.10
CA ILE A 105 -5.27 -4.40 -3.45
C ILE A 105 -6.58 -4.75 -2.76
N LEU A 106 -7.38 -5.64 -3.38
CA LEU A 106 -8.64 -6.09 -2.78
C LEU A 106 -8.38 -7.04 -1.62
N ASN A 107 -7.37 -7.91 -1.75
CA ASN A 107 -6.95 -8.78 -0.65
C ASN A 107 -6.48 -7.97 0.58
N HIS A 108 -5.78 -6.85 0.37
CA HIS A 108 -5.42 -5.89 1.44
C HIS A 108 -6.64 -5.19 2.04
N TRP A 109 -7.64 -4.84 1.23
CA TRP A 109 -8.87 -4.25 1.73
C TRP A 109 -9.66 -5.24 2.60
N ARG A 110 -9.75 -6.50 2.19
CA ARG A 110 -10.37 -7.58 2.97
C ARG A 110 -9.67 -7.80 4.31
N PHE A 111 -8.33 -7.74 4.32
CA PHE A 111 -7.56 -7.72 5.56
C PHE A 111 -8.03 -6.62 6.52
N LEU A 112 -8.18 -5.39 6.01
CA LEU A 112 -8.66 -4.25 6.81
C LEU A 112 -10.11 -4.40 7.29
N GLN A 113 -10.97 -5.07 6.50
CA GLN A 113 -12.35 -5.39 6.90
C GLN A 113 -12.43 -6.54 7.91
N GLY A 114 -11.32 -7.22 8.21
CA GLY A 114 -11.31 -8.44 9.03
C GLY A 114 -11.98 -9.63 8.34
N GLU A 115 -12.06 -9.59 7.00
CA GLU A 115 -12.51 -10.70 6.19
C GLU A 115 -11.39 -11.74 5.97
N PRO A 116 -11.72 -12.98 5.61
CA PRO A 116 -10.70 -13.97 5.26
C PRO A 116 -9.87 -13.52 4.04
N VAL A 117 -8.56 -13.56 4.12
CA VAL A 117 -7.64 -13.20 3.02
C VAL A 117 -7.18 -14.43 2.25
N TYR A 118 -6.92 -14.29 0.95
CA TYR A 118 -6.35 -15.37 0.16
C TYR A 118 -4.88 -15.61 0.52
N ASP A 119 -4.52 -16.89 0.68
CA ASP A 119 -3.17 -17.37 0.92
C ASP A 119 -2.36 -17.40 -0.39
N ILE A 120 -2.04 -16.21 -0.89
CA ILE A 120 -1.28 -15.96 -2.11
C ILE A 120 0.12 -15.43 -1.79
N LYS A 121 1.01 -15.41 -2.79
CA LYS A 121 2.30 -14.72 -2.63
C LYS A 121 2.19 -13.27 -3.08
N LEU A 122 2.64 -12.36 -2.22
CA LEU A 122 2.69 -10.91 -2.39
C LEU A 122 4.11 -10.47 -2.81
N GLY A 123 4.29 -9.19 -3.13
CA GLY A 123 5.61 -8.60 -3.45
C GLY A 123 6.35 -9.34 -4.56
N PHE A 124 5.79 -9.34 -5.78
CA PHE A 124 6.28 -10.13 -6.94
C PHE A 124 6.30 -11.65 -6.72
N SER A 125 5.29 -12.18 -6.02
CA SER A 125 5.21 -13.61 -5.69
C SER A 125 6.37 -14.14 -4.85
N ARG A 126 6.97 -13.27 -4.01
CA ARG A 126 8.12 -13.62 -3.17
C ARG A 126 7.74 -13.83 -1.71
N VAL A 127 6.73 -13.12 -1.23
CA VAL A 127 6.38 -13.12 0.20
C VAL A 127 5.05 -13.84 0.41
N PRO A 128 5.00 -14.93 1.20
CA PRO A 128 3.72 -15.55 1.56
C PRO A 128 2.79 -14.57 2.27
N ALA A 129 1.50 -14.55 1.90
CA ALA A 129 0.49 -13.71 2.55
C ALA A 129 0.47 -13.88 4.07
N ARG A 130 0.68 -15.11 4.56
CA ARG A 130 0.78 -15.41 6.01
C ARG A 130 1.84 -14.59 6.72
N ASP A 131 3.02 -14.49 6.13
CA ASP A 131 4.14 -13.78 6.74
C ASP A 131 3.91 -12.27 6.64
N PHE A 132 3.42 -11.81 5.49
CA PHE A 132 3.09 -10.40 5.27
C PHE A 132 2.00 -9.90 6.22
N TYR A 133 0.83 -10.53 6.22
CA TYR A 133 -0.31 -10.04 7.02
C TYR A 133 -0.09 -10.22 8.52
N ARG A 134 0.75 -11.16 8.95
CA ARG A 134 1.20 -11.21 10.36
C ARG A 134 1.99 -9.95 10.74
N VAL A 135 2.90 -9.50 9.89
CA VAL A 135 3.65 -8.25 10.08
C VAL A 135 2.71 -7.05 10.00
N ALA A 136 1.83 -7.00 9.00
CA ALA A 136 0.87 -5.92 8.83
C ALA A 136 -0.06 -5.79 10.06
N HIS A 137 -0.59 -6.91 10.57
CA HIS A 137 -1.43 -6.94 11.77
C HIS A 137 -0.66 -6.44 13.01
N ALA A 138 0.57 -6.89 13.23
CA ALA A 138 1.39 -6.41 14.34
C ALA A 138 1.64 -4.90 14.27
N ARG A 139 1.90 -4.37 13.06
CA ARG A 139 2.07 -2.92 12.84
C ARG A 139 0.77 -2.15 13.02
N CYS A 140 -0.36 -2.68 12.55
CA CYS A 140 -1.67 -2.06 12.77
C CYS A 140 -1.97 -1.91 14.26
N ARG A 141 -1.75 -2.97 15.03
CA ARG A 141 -1.89 -2.94 16.50
C ARG A 141 -0.95 -1.93 17.15
N ALA A 142 0.32 -1.88 16.73
CA ALA A 142 1.29 -0.93 17.27
C ALA A 142 0.92 0.53 16.93
N ALA A 143 0.32 0.77 15.77
CA ALA A 143 -0.18 2.08 15.34
C ALA A 143 -1.58 2.43 15.89
N GLY A 144 -2.19 1.57 16.71
CA GLY A 144 -3.50 1.80 17.32
C GLY A 144 -4.71 1.53 16.41
N PHE A 145 -4.52 0.87 15.27
CA PHE A 145 -5.62 0.44 14.41
C PHE A 145 -6.25 -0.87 14.91
N GLU A 146 -7.58 -0.89 14.99
CA GLU A 146 -8.35 -2.09 15.32
C GLU A 146 -8.55 -2.97 14.08
N VAL A 147 -7.58 -3.85 13.82
CA VAL A 147 -7.66 -4.85 12.74
C VAL A 147 -7.70 -6.25 13.35
N ARG A 148 -8.61 -7.10 12.86
CA ARG A 148 -8.74 -8.48 13.33
C ARG A 148 -7.55 -9.32 12.89
N GLU A 149 -7.29 -10.41 13.63
CA GLU A 149 -6.26 -11.36 13.25
C GLU A 149 -6.61 -11.99 11.88
N PRO A 150 -5.66 -12.06 10.93
CA PRO A 150 -5.97 -12.50 9.57
C PRO A 150 -6.30 -13.99 9.53
N VAL A 151 -7.42 -14.32 8.90
CA VAL A 151 -7.83 -15.70 8.59
C VAL A 151 -7.51 -15.99 7.13
N PHE A 152 -6.90 -17.14 6.84
CA PHE A 152 -6.41 -17.46 5.50
C PHE A 152 -7.30 -18.50 4.80
N ILE A 153 -7.71 -18.20 3.57
CA ILE A 153 -8.42 -19.12 2.68
C ILE A 153 -7.54 -19.48 1.49
N LYS A 154 -7.66 -20.72 0.99
CA LYS A 154 -6.89 -21.13 -0.19
C LYS A 154 -7.33 -20.31 -1.41
N GLY A 155 -6.36 -19.69 -2.09
CA GLY A 155 -6.56 -19.27 -3.46
C GLY A 155 -6.61 -20.50 -4.35
N SER A 156 -7.66 -20.68 -5.15
CA SER A 156 -7.71 -21.77 -6.12
C SER A 156 -6.66 -21.55 -7.20
N VAL A 157 -5.51 -22.23 -7.08
CA VAL A 157 -4.60 -22.43 -8.21
C VAL A 157 -5.23 -23.53 -9.06
N GLN A 158 -5.98 -23.18 -10.11
CA GLN A 158 -6.26 -24.16 -11.16
C GLN A 158 -4.96 -24.37 -11.93
N SER A 159 -4.25 -25.44 -11.57
CA SER A 159 -3.16 -26.00 -12.37
C SER A 159 -3.70 -26.45 -13.72
N ARG A 160 -3.28 -25.79 -14.80
CA ARG A 160 -3.08 -26.36 -16.15
C ARG A 160 -2.28 -25.40 -17.01
#